data_AF-X1U735-F1
#
_entry.id   AF-X1U735-F1
#
_cell.length_a   1.000
_cell.length_b   1.000
_cell.length_c   1.000
_cell.angle_alpha   90.00
_cell.angle_beta   90.00
_cell.angle_gamma   90.00
#
_symmetry.space_group_name_H-M   'P 1'
#
loop_
_entity.id
_entity.type
_entity.pdbx_description
1 polymer ?
#
loop_
_entity_poly.entity_id
_entity_poly.type
_entity_poly.pdbx_seq_one_letter_code
_entity_poly.pdbx_strand_id
1 'polypeptide(L)' 'ITMAHQMGVKLIACTTTCGVMGLLPEKDTFRSEVDSLTGAAYFLGEARQSKVTLFI' A
#
# COMPACT_ATOMS: atom_id res chain seq x y z
N ILE A 1 3.23 1.71 12.78
CA ILE A 1 2.42 2.35 11.71
C ILE A 1 1.06 2.86 12.21
N THR A 2 0.57 2.41 13.37
CA THR A 2 -0.72 2.81 13.94
C THR A 2 -0.89 4.31 14.06
N MET A 3 0.13 5.04 14.57
CA MET A 3 0.10 6.50 14.63
C MET A 3 -0.01 7.15 13.24
N ALA A 4 0.71 6.65 12.24
CA ALA A 4 0.65 7.16 10.87
C ALA A 4 -0.75 6.95 10.27
N HIS A 5 -1.34 5.77 10.47
CA HIS A 5 -2.70 5.47 10.04
C HIS A 5 -3.74 6.40 10.70
N GLN A 6 -3.61 6.62 12.01
CA GLN A 6 -4.44 7.57 12.76
C GLN A 6 -4.30 9.03 12.29
N MET A 7 -3.13 9.39 11.73
CA MET A 7 -2.89 10.70 11.11
C MET A 7 -3.39 10.78 9.67
N GLY A 8 -4.05 9.74 9.15
CA GLY A 8 -4.63 9.71 7.81
C GLY A 8 -3.69 9.23 6.70
N VAL A 9 -2.56 8.61 7.05
CA VAL A 9 -1.68 7.99 6.05
C VAL A 9 -2.36 6.75 5.48
N LYS A 10 -2.61 6.75 4.16
CA LYS A 10 -3.10 5.59 3.43
C LYS A 10 -1.98 4.59 3.17
N LEU A 11 -2.18 3.35 3.59
CA LEU A 11 -1.21 2.27 3.45
C LEU A 11 -1.69 1.28 2.40
N ILE A 12 -0.84 1.03 1.40
CA ILE A 12 -1.18 0.24 0.22
C ILE A 12 -0.14 -0.85 0.05
N ALA A 13 -0.58 -2.09 -0.10
CA ALA A 13 0.28 -3.21 -0.44
C ALA A 13 0.30 -3.44 -1.97
N CYS A 14 1.48 -3.69 -2.52
CA CYS A 14 1.65 -3.93 -3.96
C CYS A 14 1.26 -5.37 -4.32
N THR A 15 0.26 -5.54 -5.19
CA THR A 15 -0.22 -6.87 -5.61
C THR A 15 0.85 -7.70 -6.31
N THR A 16 1.68 -7.08 -7.15
CA THR A 16 2.80 -7.77 -7.82
C THR A 16 3.79 -8.32 -6.80
N THR A 17 4.15 -7.51 -5.80
CA THR A 17 5.06 -7.95 -4.72
C THR A 17 4.42 -9.08 -3.91
N CYS A 18 3.13 -8.98 -3.59
CA CYS A 18 2.42 -10.06 -2.90
C CYS A 18 2.51 -11.38 -3.68
N GLY A 19 2.26 -11.34 -5.00
CA GLY A 19 2.38 -12.51 -5.86
C GLY A 19 3.79 -13.10 -5.92
N VAL A 20 4.81 -12.24 -6.05
CA VAL A 20 6.23 -12.67 -6.07
C VAL A 20 6.66 -13.28 -4.73
N MET A 21 6.16 -12.73 -3.62
CA MET A 21 6.50 -13.19 -2.28
C MET A 21 5.60 -14.34 -1.77
N GLY A 22 4.62 -14.78 -2.55
CA GLY A 22 3.66 -15.82 -2.14
C GLY A 22 2.73 -15.39 -0.99
N LEU A 23 2.51 -14.09 -0.81
CA LEU A 23 1.62 -13.55 0.21
C LEU A 23 0.18 -13.65 -0.29
N LEU A 24 -0.67 -14.34 0.46
CA LEU A 24 -2.09 -14.44 0.16
C LEU A 24 -2.80 -13.13 0.57
N PRO A 25 -3.77 -12.63 -0.21
CA PRO A 25 -4.51 -11.39 0.08
C PRO A 25 -5.51 -11.52 1.25
N GLU A 26 -5.29 -12.49 2.13
CA GLU A 26 -6.17 -12.84 3.24
C GLU A 26 -6.01 -11.86 4.41
N LYS A 27 -7.06 -11.79 5.24
CA LYS A 27 -7.23 -10.77 6.30
C LYS A 27 -6.10 -10.74 7.34
N ASP A 28 -5.35 -11.83 7.50
CA ASP A 28 -4.33 -11.98 8.54
C ASP A 28 -2.89 -11.93 8.00
N THR A 29 -2.70 -11.78 6.68
CA THR A 29 -1.34 -11.69 6.09
C THR A 29 -0.72 -10.30 6.28
N PHE A 30 -1.56 -9.27 6.32
CA PHE A 30 -1.15 -7.89 6.54
C PHE A 30 -1.62 -7.40 7.90
N ARG A 31 -0.96 -6.36 8.40
CA ARG A 31 -1.50 -5.62 9.53
C ARG A 31 -2.84 -4.99 9.16
N SER A 32 -3.74 -4.86 10.14
CA SER A 32 -5.09 -4.31 9.95
C SER A 32 -5.12 -2.87 9.42
N GLU A 33 -4.01 -2.14 9.51
CA GLU A 33 -3.90 -0.77 9.01
C GLU A 33 -3.56 -0.70 7.50
N VAL A 34 -3.34 -1.83 6.81
CA VAL A 34 -3.24 -1.83 5.33
C VAL A 34 -4.64 -1.65 4.74
N ASP A 35 -4.85 -0.54 4.06
CA ASP A 35 -6.18 -0.16 3.56
C ASP A 35 -6.56 -0.94 2.29
N SER A 36 -5.58 -1.29 1.45
CA SER A 36 -5.83 -1.98 0.18
C SER A 36 -4.62 -2.70 -0.40
N LEU A 37 -4.90 -3.71 -1.23
CA LEU A 37 -3.93 -4.29 -2.15
C LEU A 37 -4.17 -3.72 -3.55
N THR A 38 -3.18 -3.04 -4.10
CA THR A 38 -3.30 -2.42 -5.44
C THR A 38 -2.05 -2.63 -6.28
N GLY A 39 -2.21 -2.45 -7.59
CA GLY A 39 -1.10 -2.53 -8.55
C GLY A 39 -0.38 -1.20 -8.76
N ALA A 40 0.76 -1.26 -9.46
CA ALA A 40 1.58 -0.09 -9.75
C ALA A 40 0.82 1.04 -10.48
N ALA A 41 -0.13 0.73 -11.36
CA ALA A 41 -0.92 1.74 -12.08
C ALA A 41 -1.77 2.60 -11.15
N TYR A 42 -2.33 2.01 -10.08
CA TYR A 42 -3.08 2.75 -9.07
C TYR A 42 -2.17 3.72 -8.31
N PHE A 43 -1.01 3.22 -7.85
CA PHE A 43 -0.01 4.07 -7.20
C PHE A 43 0.43 5.24 -8.09
N LEU A 44 0.68 5.00 -9.38
CA LEU A 44 1.04 6.07 -10.33
C LEU A 44 -0.08 7.10 -10.49
N GLY A 45 -1.34 6.68 -10.43
CA GLY A 45 -2.50 7.60 -10.43
C GLY A 45 -2.48 8.55 -9.24
N GLU A 46 -2.27 8.02 -8.02
CA GLU A 46 -2.18 8.81 -6.78
C GLU A 46 -0.89 9.66 -6.74
N ALA A 47 0.25 9.09 -7.12
CA ALA A 47 1.55 9.75 -7.13
C ALA A 47 1.57 10.94 -8.10
N ARG A 48 0.86 10.85 -9.24
CA ARG A 48 0.72 11.96 -10.19
C ARG A 48 0.02 13.18 -9.59
N GLN A 49 -0.84 12.99 -8.59
CA GLN A 49 -1.50 14.08 -7.85
C GLN A 49 -0.68 14.57 -6.64
N SER A 50 0.43 13.91 -6.33
CA SER A 50 1.28 14.25 -5.19
C SER A 50 2.28 15.34 -5.56
N LYS A 51 2.59 16.23 -4.60
CA LYS A 51 3.61 17.28 -4.79
C LYS A 51 5.03 16.73 -4.82
N VAL A 52 5.25 15.61 -4.13
CA VAL A 52 6.55 14.94 -3.99
C VAL A 52 6.30 13.44 -4.01
N THR A 53 7.14 12.69 -4.72
CA THR A 53 7.17 11.22 -4.71
C THR A 53 8.59 10.78 -4.43
N LEU A 54 8.77 9.86 -3.48
CA LEU A 54 10.06 9.31 -3.09
C LEU A 54 10.08 7.81 -3.38
N PHE A 55 11.27 7.29 -3.70
CA PHE A 55 11.54 5.85 -3.77
C PHE A 55 12.59 5.55 -2.70
N ILE A 56 12.20 4.79 -1.67
CA ILE A 56 12.99 4.51 -0.45
C ILE A 56 13.17 3.01 -0.35
#